data_AF-A0A352WAU8-F1
#
_entry.id   AF-A0A352WAU8-F1
#
_cell.length_a   1.000
_cell.length_b   1.000
_cell.length_c   1.000
_cell.angle_alpha   90.00
_cell.angle_beta   90.00
_cell.angle_gamma   90.00
#
_symmetry.space_group_name_H-M   'P 1'
#
loop_
_entity.id
_entity.type
_entity.pdbx_description
1 polymer ?
#
loop_
_entity_poly.entity_id
_entity_poly.type
_entity_poly.pdbx_seq_one_letter_code
_entity_poly.pdbx_strand_id
1 'polypeptide(L)'
;DFLRWAVGVVGDYPVKLALETMFYSTTTYRVGQFGSEILDIVKEVGGKALGLGLDMGHCARYERDSGVPYELSDDFIKRVTHAHLHDIDPNGVDHVPLLYGNVGYDGYLPWLARRHYQGVVVLELDYEPLKQAGDPGEILRLSAQRARQAWKGIGPGERR
;
A
#
# COMPACT_ATOMS: atom_id res chain seq x y z
N ASP A 1 6.06 16.02 -20.84
CA ASP A 1 4.86 15.36 -20.28
C ASP A 1 4.69 15.81 -18.83
N PHE A 2 3.54 15.52 -18.19
CA PHE A 2 3.25 15.98 -16.82
C PHE A 2 4.25 15.48 -15.78
N LEU A 3 4.60 14.18 -15.82
CA LEU A 3 5.49 13.59 -14.82
C LEU A 3 6.92 14.12 -14.91
N ARG A 4 7.49 14.28 -16.12
CA ARG A 4 8.84 14.87 -16.26
C ARG A 4 8.84 16.33 -15.81
N TRP A 5 7.77 17.09 -16.09
CA TRP A 5 7.63 18.45 -15.57
C TRP A 5 7.57 18.45 -14.03
N ALA A 6 6.74 17.60 -13.42
CA ALA A 6 6.59 17.52 -11.97
C ALA A 6 7.91 17.12 -11.30
N VAL A 7 8.61 16.11 -11.81
CA VAL A 7 9.94 15.70 -11.34
C VAL A 7 10.96 16.83 -11.49
N GLY A 8 10.93 17.58 -12.59
CA GLY A 8 11.79 18.75 -12.78
C GLY A 8 11.53 19.85 -11.75
N VAL A 9 10.27 20.09 -11.38
CA VAL A 9 9.89 21.07 -10.35
C VAL A 9 10.32 20.62 -8.95
N VAL A 10 10.09 19.36 -8.58
CA VAL A 10 10.40 18.88 -7.21
C VAL A 10 11.85 18.49 -7.00
N GLY A 11 12.61 18.25 -8.08
CA GLY A 11 13.97 17.72 -8.02
C GLY A 11 14.97 18.60 -7.25
N ASP A 12 14.68 19.90 -7.14
CA ASP A 12 15.47 20.87 -6.40
C ASP A 12 15.17 20.90 -4.88
N TYR A 13 14.19 20.12 -4.43
CA TYR A 13 13.70 20.10 -3.06
C TYR A 13 13.90 18.72 -2.42
N PRO A 14 13.91 18.63 -1.07
CA PRO A 14 13.91 17.35 -0.37
C PRO A 14 12.52 16.69 -0.38
N VAL A 15 11.87 16.64 -1.55
CA VAL A 15 10.52 16.13 -1.77
C VAL A 15 10.58 15.01 -2.79
N LYS A 16 9.79 13.96 -2.57
CA LYS A 16 9.61 12.86 -3.51
C LYS A 16 8.15 12.75 -3.91
N LEU A 17 7.92 12.43 -5.17
CA LEU A 17 6.64 12.02 -5.69
C LEU A 17 6.55 10.49 -5.62
N ALA A 18 5.37 9.97 -5.31
CA ALA A 18 5.08 8.55 -5.31
C ALA A 18 3.85 8.29 -6.17
N LEU A 19 3.97 7.43 -7.19
CA LEU A 19 2.81 6.95 -7.93
C LEU A 19 2.25 5.72 -7.22
N GLU A 20 0.98 5.79 -6.88
CA GLU A 20 0.30 4.80 -6.05
C GLU A 20 -0.22 3.61 -6.87
N THR A 21 -0.16 2.41 -6.29
CA THR A 21 -0.85 1.24 -6.81
C THR A 21 -2.36 1.41 -6.67
N MET A 22 -3.10 1.15 -7.73
CA MET A 22 -4.55 1.33 -7.79
C MET A 22 -5.26 -0.01 -7.90
N PHE A 23 -6.50 -0.06 -7.43
CA PHE A 23 -7.38 -1.21 -7.64
C PHE A 23 -7.85 -1.30 -9.10
N TYR A 24 -8.29 -2.50 -9.49
CA TYR A 24 -8.79 -2.78 -10.84
C TYR A 24 -10.09 -2.04 -11.16
N SER A 25 -10.17 -1.42 -12.33
CA SER A 25 -11.42 -0.82 -12.82
C SER A 25 -11.60 -1.00 -14.33
N THR A 26 -12.78 -1.49 -14.72
CA THR A 26 -13.18 -1.61 -16.13
C THR A 26 -13.90 -0.36 -16.66
N THR A 27 -14.31 0.54 -15.77
CA THR A 27 -15.08 1.74 -16.12
C THR A 27 -14.22 2.99 -16.22
N THR A 28 -13.11 3.05 -15.50
CA THR A 28 -12.18 4.19 -15.54
C THR A 28 -10.76 3.66 -15.44
N TYR A 29 -9.96 3.92 -16.47
CA TYR A 29 -8.54 3.58 -16.42
C TYR A 29 -7.83 4.41 -15.36
N ARG A 30 -7.10 3.73 -14.47
CA ARG A 30 -6.27 4.35 -13.44
C ARG A 30 -4.84 3.90 -13.66
N VAL A 31 -3.93 4.85 -13.90
CA VAL A 31 -2.50 4.57 -13.90
C VAL A 31 -2.15 3.95 -12.55
N GLY A 32 -1.46 2.81 -12.58
CA GLY A 32 -1.16 2.06 -11.37
C GLY A 32 -2.11 0.91 -11.06
N GLN A 33 -3.13 0.66 -11.88
CA GLN A 33 -3.89 -0.59 -11.75
C GLN A 33 -3.07 -1.83 -12.18
N PHE A 34 -2.00 -1.65 -12.96
CA PHE A 34 -1.07 -2.71 -13.32
C PHE A 34 0.33 -2.41 -12.80
N GLY A 35 0.92 -3.36 -12.06
CA GLY A 35 2.23 -3.18 -11.42
C GLY A 35 3.38 -3.02 -12.41
N SER A 36 3.38 -3.76 -13.52
CA SER A 36 4.37 -3.59 -14.61
C SER A 36 4.32 -2.20 -15.24
N GLU A 37 3.13 -1.71 -15.56
CA GLU A 37 2.92 -0.39 -16.16
C GLU A 37 3.52 0.73 -15.30
N ILE A 38 3.14 0.79 -14.02
CA ILE A 38 3.59 1.87 -13.13
C ILE A 38 5.10 1.77 -12.84
N LEU A 39 5.64 0.55 -12.80
CA LEU A 39 7.08 0.32 -12.68
C LEU A 39 7.84 0.83 -13.91
N ASP A 40 7.33 0.57 -15.10
CA ASP A 40 7.94 1.05 -16.36
C ASP A 40 7.90 2.57 -16.45
N ILE A 41 6.78 3.20 -16.05
CA ILE A 41 6.68 4.67 -15.95
C ILE A 41 7.76 5.23 -15.01
N VAL A 42 7.90 4.67 -13.81
CA VAL A 42 8.91 5.13 -12.83
C VAL A 42 10.34 4.87 -13.33
N LYS A 43 10.59 3.78 -14.08
CA LYS A 43 11.90 3.51 -14.69
C LYS A 43 12.24 4.51 -15.80
N GLU A 44 11.26 4.83 -16.66
CA GLU A 44 11.44 5.68 -17.85
C GLU A 44 11.52 7.18 -17.53
N VAL A 45 10.69 7.65 -16.59
CA VAL A 45 10.74 9.03 -16.10
C VAL A 45 11.90 9.23 -15.10
N GLY A 46 12.38 8.14 -14.51
CA GLY A 46 13.04 8.10 -13.22
C GLY A 46 14.34 8.89 -13.03
N GLY A 47 14.31 9.81 -12.07
CA GLY A 47 15.44 10.34 -11.31
C GLY A 47 15.30 10.04 -9.81
N LYS A 48 16.04 10.72 -8.91
CA LYS A 48 15.96 10.49 -7.45
C LYS A 48 14.65 10.94 -6.79
N ALA A 49 13.79 11.67 -7.51
CA ALA A 49 12.61 12.35 -6.99
C ALA A 49 11.26 11.65 -7.29
N LEU A 50 11.25 10.54 -8.03
CA LEU A 50 10.03 9.76 -8.32
C LEU A 50 10.19 8.31 -7.83
N GLY A 51 9.21 7.82 -7.09
CA GLY A 51 9.12 6.44 -6.62
C GLY A 51 7.70 5.90 -6.71
N LEU A 52 7.48 4.76 -6.06
CA LEU A 52 6.19 4.08 -5.94
C LEU A 52 5.59 4.25 -4.54
N GLY A 53 4.28 4.43 -4.49
CA GLY A 53 3.44 4.26 -3.31
C GLY A 53 2.81 2.87 -3.38
N LEU A 54 3.15 1.99 -2.44
CA LEU A 54 2.52 0.68 -2.33
C LEU A 54 1.29 0.79 -1.44
N ASP A 55 0.12 0.70 -2.03
CA ASP A 55 -1.13 0.51 -1.31
C ASP A 55 -1.49 -0.98 -1.31
N MET A 56 -1.38 -1.61 -0.14
CA MET A 56 -1.63 -3.05 0.00
C MET A 56 -3.10 -3.40 -0.19
N GLY A 57 -4.02 -2.53 0.22
CA GLY A 57 -5.44 -2.79 0.09
C GLY A 57 -5.93 -2.62 -1.34
N HIS A 58 -5.44 -1.62 -2.07
CA HIS A 58 -5.67 -1.52 -3.51
C HIS A 58 -5.14 -2.73 -4.29
N CYS A 59 -3.94 -3.23 -3.96
CA CYS A 59 -3.43 -4.48 -4.54
C CYS A 59 -4.36 -5.65 -4.22
N ALA A 60 -4.77 -5.84 -2.97
CA ALA A 60 -5.69 -6.91 -2.60
C ALA A 60 -7.06 -6.80 -3.30
N ARG A 61 -7.59 -5.58 -3.47
CA ARG A 61 -8.81 -5.33 -4.25
C ARG A 61 -8.63 -5.67 -5.71
N TYR A 62 -7.51 -5.28 -6.32
CA TYR A 62 -7.18 -5.69 -7.68
C TYR A 62 -7.21 -7.21 -7.80
N GLU A 63 -6.57 -7.94 -6.89
CA GLU A 63 -6.50 -9.40 -6.93
C GLU A 63 -7.89 -10.05 -6.81
N ARG A 64 -8.70 -9.55 -5.89
CA ARG A 64 -10.09 -9.99 -5.71
C ARG A 64 -10.94 -9.74 -6.96
N ASP A 65 -10.87 -8.54 -7.52
CA ASP A 65 -11.79 -8.08 -8.57
C ASP A 65 -11.36 -8.55 -9.98
N SER A 66 -10.05 -8.74 -10.20
CA SER A 66 -9.50 -9.24 -11.47
C SER A 66 -9.31 -10.77 -11.49
N GLY A 67 -9.19 -11.41 -10.33
CA GLY A 67 -8.88 -12.83 -10.19
C GLY A 67 -7.41 -13.19 -10.46
N VAL A 68 -6.52 -12.20 -10.58
CA VAL A 68 -5.08 -12.40 -10.84
C VAL A 68 -4.22 -11.67 -9.81
N PRO A 69 -3.07 -12.24 -9.39
CA PRO A 69 -2.14 -11.57 -8.47
C PRO A 69 -1.68 -10.20 -8.97
N TYR A 70 -1.52 -9.22 -8.07
CA TYR A 70 -0.96 -7.93 -8.44
C TYR A 70 0.55 -8.07 -8.66
N GLU A 71 1.07 -7.41 -9.70
CA GLU A 71 2.44 -7.61 -10.15
C GLU A 71 3.48 -6.87 -9.29
N LEU A 72 3.98 -7.53 -8.24
CA LEU A 72 4.97 -6.99 -7.31
C LEU A 72 6.33 -7.68 -7.44
N SER A 73 7.12 -7.26 -8.44
CA SER A 73 8.47 -7.80 -8.65
C SER A 73 9.51 -7.27 -7.62
N ASP A 74 10.68 -7.91 -7.57
CA ASP A 74 11.81 -7.41 -6.77
C ASP A 74 12.36 -6.06 -7.25
N ASP A 75 12.05 -5.64 -8.47
CA ASP A 75 12.37 -4.30 -8.93
C ASP A 75 11.33 -3.28 -8.47
N PHE A 76 10.07 -3.70 -8.35
CA PHE A 76 9.00 -2.87 -7.82
C PHE A 76 9.35 -2.38 -6.41
N ILE A 77 9.70 -3.31 -5.52
CA ILE A 77 9.98 -3.00 -4.11
C ILE A 77 11.16 -2.03 -3.90
N LYS A 78 12.17 -2.09 -4.76
CA LYS A 78 13.32 -1.16 -4.72
C LYS A 78 12.91 0.29 -5.03
N ARG A 79 11.77 0.47 -5.69
CA ARG A 79 11.20 1.78 -6.05
C ARG A 79 10.13 2.23 -5.06
N VAL A 80 9.66 1.37 -4.16
CA VAL A 80 8.69 1.76 -3.13
C VAL A 80 9.34 2.76 -2.16
N THR A 81 8.73 3.93 -2.05
CA THR A 81 9.15 5.02 -1.17
C THR A 81 8.13 5.33 -0.10
N HIS A 82 6.88 4.92 -0.31
CA HIS A 82 5.77 5.11 0.59
C HIS A 82 4.90 3.85 0.60
N ALA A 83 4.30 3.50 1.73
CA ALA A 83 3.43 2.33 1.82
C ALA A 83 2.18 2.65 2.65
N HIS A 84 1.01 2.40 2.09
CA HIS A 84 -0.27 2.47 2.78
C HIS A 84 -0.71 1.08 3.21
N LEU A 85 -1.35 1.05 4.38
CA LEU A 85 -1.89 -0.14 4.99
C LEU A 85 -3.27 0.17 5.57
N HIS A 86 -4.25 -0.55 5.07
CA HIS A 86 -5.58 -0.65 5.63
C HIS A 86 -6.10 -2.06 5.34
N ASP A 87 -7.29 -2.35 5.85
CA ASP A 87 -7.98 -3.59 5.54
C ASP A 87 -9.14 -3.32 4.57
N ILE A 88 -9.82 -4.40 4.21
CA ILE A 88 -11.07 -4.37 3.47
C ILE A 88 -12.09 -5.14 4.30
N ASP A 89 -13.30 -4.62 4.48
CA ASP A 89 -14.33 -5.36 5.21
C ASP A 89 -14.91 -6.50 4.35
N PRO A 90 -15.74 -7.40 4.92
CA PRO A 90 -16.37 -8.49 4.16
C PRO A 90 -17.29 -8.03 3.01
N ASN A 91 -17.74 -6.77 3.02
CA ASN A 91 -18.57 -6.17 1.97
C ASN A 91 -17.74 -5.44 0.90
N GLY A 92 -16.42 -5.39 1.06
CA GLY A 92 -15.52 -4.70 0.15
C GLY A 92 -15.32 -3.21 0.41
N VAL A 93 -15.72 -2.71 1.59
CA VAL A 93 -15.45 -1.34 2.03
C VAL A 93 -13.95 -1.17 2.30
N ASP A 94 -13.38 -0.12 1.72
CA ASP A 94 -11.96 0.22 1.80
C ASP A 94 -11.62 1.04 3.06
N HIS A 95 -10.32 1.18 3.34
CA HIS A 95 -9.79 2.02 4.42
C HIS A 95 -10.35 1.69 5.81
N VAL A 96 -10.74 0.43 6.02
CA VAL A 96 -11.25 -0.03 7.32
C VAL A 96 -10.08 -0.46 8.21
N PRO A 97 -10.23 -0.42 9.56
CA PRO A 97 -9.19 -0.87 10.47
C PRO A 97 -8.80 -2.34 10.24
N LEU A 98 -7.58 -2.70 10.66
CA LEU A 98 -6.98 -4.03 10.45
C LEU A 98 -7.66 -5.12 11.28
N LEU A 99 -8.94 -5.38 11.05
CA LEU A 99 -9.78 -6.27 11.85
C LEU A 99 -10.07 -7.60 11.16
N TYR A 100 -10.12 -7.59 9.84
CA TYR A 100 -10.70 -8.65 9.01
C TYR A 100 -9.64 -9.55 8.37
N GLY A 101 -8.45 -9.01 8.07
CA GLY A 101 -7.35 -9.73 7.44
C GLY A 101 -7.55 -9.99 5.96
N ASN A 102 -8.48 -9.31 5.31
CA ASN A 102 -8.83 -9.55 3.90
C ASN A 102 -7.77 -9.04 2.92
N VAL A 103 -6.88 -8.16 3.37
CA VAL A 103 -5.75 -7.67 2.58
C VAL A 103 -4.55 -8.63 2.58
N GLY A 104 -4.48 -9.59 3.50
CA GLY A 104 -3.31 -10.48 3.61
C GLY A 104 -2.00 -9.73 3.95
N TYR A 105 -2.10 -8.68 4.79
CA TYR A 105 -0.95 -7.84 5.17
C TYR A 105 0.14 -8.60 5.97
N ASP A 106 -0.16 -9.80 6.46
CA ASP A 106 0.78 -10.78 7.01
C ASP A 106 1.70 -11.41 5.95
N GLY A 107 1.37 -11.30 4.66
CA GLY A 107 2.29 -11.55 3.55
C GLY A 107 3.13 -10.31 3.19
N TYR A 108 2.46 -9.17 3.01
CA TYR A 108 3.08 -7.91 2.55
C TYR A 108 4.12 -7.36 3.51
N LEU A 109 3.82 -7.29 4.82
CA LEU A 109 4.71 -6.64 5.78
C LEU A 109 6.01 -7.42 6.02
N PRO A 110 5.99 -8.76 6.19
CA PRO A 110 7.23 -9.54 6.16
C PRO A 110 7.97 -9.44 4.84
N TRP A 111 7.27 -9.34 3.71
CA TRP A 111 7.89 -9.20 2.40
C TRP A 111 8.68 -7.89 2.28
N LEU A 112 8.13 -6.78 2.75
CA LEU A 112 8.80 -5.48 2.90
C LEU A 112 9.99 -5.56 3.87
N ALA A 113 9.79 -6.14 5.06
CA ALA A 113 10.79 -6.22 6.10
C ALA A 113 12.03 -7.01 5.64
N ARG A 114 11.82 -8.17 4.99
CA ARG A 114 12.91 -9.01 4.43
C ARG A 114 13.70 -8.32 3.32
N ARG A 115 13.12 -7.30 2.68
CA ARG A 115 13.76 -6.49 1.62
C ARG A 115 14.32 -5.18 2.14
N HIS A 116 14.42 -5.04 3.46
CA HIS A 116 15.01 -3.89 4.14
C HIS A 116 14.35 -2.56 3.78
N TYR A 117 13.03 -2.55 3.54
CA TYR A 117 12.31 -1.29 3.37
C TYR A 117 12.55 -0.36 4.57
N GLN A 118 13.00 0.87 4.31
CA GLN A 118 13.38 1.86 5.33
C GLN A 118 12.33 2.98 5.50
N GLY A 119 11.25 2.96 4.72
CA GLY A 119 10.19 3.96 4.84
C GLY A 119 9.22 3.67 5.97
N VAL A 120 8.19 4.50 6.07
CA VAL A 120 7.11 4.36 7.06
C VAL A 120 5.92 3.68 6.39
N VAL A 121 5.33 2.71 7.09
CA VAL A 121 4.02 2.18 6.73
C VAL A 121 2.95 3.05 7.38
N VAL A 122 2.10 3.64 6.56
CA VAL A 122 1.02 4.54 6.97
C VAL A 122 -0.26 3.74 7.13
N LEU A 123 -0.92 3.90 8.28
CA LEU A 123 -2.30 3.43 8.44
C LEU A 123 -3.24 4.45 7.79
N GLU A 124 -3.80 4.11 6.64
CA GLU A 124 -4.74 4.96 5.90
C GLU A 124 -6.17 4.51 6.23
N LEU A 125 -6.75 5.13 7.27
CA LEU A 125 -8.01 4.68 7.84
C LEU A 125 -9.07 5.77 7.79
N ASP A 126 -10.28 5.39 7.41
CA ASP A 126 -11.44 6.26 7.52
C ASP A 126 -11.99 6.27 8.96
N TYR A 127 -12.37 7.45 9.44
CA TYR A 127 -12.85 7.63 10.81
C TYR A 127 -14.19 6.92 11.07
N GLU A 128 -15.08 6.88 10.09
CA GLU A 128 -16.42 6.30 10.27
C GLU A 128 -16.36 4.77 10.45
N PRO A 129 -15.63 3.99 9.63
CA PRO A 129 -15.38 2.57 9.92
C PRO A 129 -14.71 2.30 11.27
N LEU A 130 -13.75 3.15 11.68
CA LEU A 130 -13.11 3.05 13.00
C LEU A 130 -14.13 3.15 14.13
N LYS A 131 -15.02 4.14 14.04
CA LYS A 131 -16.08 4.39 15.03
C LYS A 131 -17.15 3.29 15.03
N GLN A 132 -17.47 2.73 13.87
CA GLN A 132 -18.43 1.62 13.77
C GLN A 132 -17.88 0.33 14.40
N ALA A 133 -16.56 0.12 14.34
CA ALA A 133 -15.89 -1.04 14.93
C ALA A 133 -15.75 -0.95 16.47
N GLY A 134 -15.81 0.25 17.07
CA GLY A 134 -15.69 0.45 18.51
C GLY A 134 -15.17 1.84 18.89
N ASP A 135 -14.50 1.95 20.05
CA ASP A 135 -13.80 3.18 20.42
C ASP A 135 -12.65 3.45 19.40
N PRO A 136 -12.64 4.60 18.68
CA PRO A 136 -11.65 4.85 17.64
C PRO A 136 -10.21 4.79 18.13
N GLY A 137 -9.95 5.20 19.38
CA GLY A 137 -8.61 5.15 19.96
C GLY A 137 -8.14 3.72 20.23
N GLU A 138 -9.02 2.87 20.73
CA GLU A 138 -8.75 1.45 20.93
C GLU A 138 -8.56 0.71 19.60
N ILE A 139 -9.42 0.95 18.61
CA ILE A 139 -9.35 0.29 17.30
C ILE A 139 -8.10 0.72 16.52
N LEU A 140 -7.70 2.00 16.60
CA LEU A 140 -6.46 2.48 16.00
C LEU A 140 -5.24 1.80 16.65
N ARG A 141 -5.21 1.69 17.99
CA ARG A 141 -4.12 0.98 18.71
C ARG A 141 -4.07 -0.50 18.32
N LEU A 142 -5.22 -1.16 18.21
CA LEU A 142 -5.30 -2.55 17.78
C LEU A 142 -4.76 -2.73 16.35
N SER A 143 -5.12 -1.83 15.44
CA SER A 143 -4.61 -1.85 14.06
C SER A 143 -3.09 -1.68 14.03
N ALA A 144 -2.54 -0.72 14.79
CA ALA A 144 -1.09 -0.53 14.90
C ALA A 144 -0.38 -1.76 15.51
N GLN A 145 -0.99 -2.42 16.51
CA GLN A 145 -0.45 -3.65 17.09
C GLN A 145 -0.39 -4.79 16.07
N ARG A 146 -1.45 -4.99 15.28
CA ARG A 146 -1.51 -6.01 14.22
C ARG A 146 -0.51 -5.75 13.12
N ALA A 147 -0.37 -4.51 12.66
CA ALA A 147 0.67 -4.12 11.70
C ALA A 147 2.08 -4.44 12.24
N ARG A 148 2.35 -4.14 13.52
CA ARG A 148 3.64 -4.45 14.16
C ARG A 148 3.90 -5.95 14.29
N GLN A 149 2.87 -6.76 14.58
CA GLN A 149 2.98 -8.21 14.65
C GLN A 149 3.27 -8.81 13.28
N ALA A 150 2.50 -8.40 12.27
CA ALA A 150 2.69 -8.80 10.88
C ALA A 150 4.10 -8.41 10.38
N TRP A 151 4.59 -7.20 10.66
CA TRP A 151 5.97 -6.80 10.32
C TRP A 151 7.04 -7.72 10.90
N LYS A 152 6.81 -8.27 12.10
CA LYS A 152 7.71 -9.23 12.76
C LYS A 152 7.55 -10.66 12.25
N GLY A 153 6.60 -10.91 11.34
CA GLY A 153 6.23 -12.25 10.89
C GLY A 153 5.58 -13.10 11.98
N ILE A 154 4.87 -12.48 12.93
CA ILE A 154 4.14 -13.18 13.99
C ILE A 154 2.68 -13.32 13.52
N GLY A 155 2.19 -14.54 13.44
CA GLY A 155 0.83 -14.83 12.95
C GLY A 155 -0.26 -14.40 13.94
N PRO A 156 -1.53 -14.26 13.49
CA PRO A 156 -2.67 -14.01 14.37
C PRO A 156 -2.81 -15.14 15.40
N GLY A 157 -2.60 -14.84 16.69
CA GLY A 157 -2.77 -15.80 17.80
C GLY A 157 -1.49 -16.36 18.41
N GLU A 158 -0.32 -16.09 17.82
CA GLU A 158 0.97 -16.43 18.42
C GLU A 158 1.34 -15.39 19.48
N ARG A 159 0.96 -15.63 20.74
CA ARG A 159 1.46 -14.86 21.88
C ARG A 159 2.92 -15.25 22.14
N ARG A 160 3.81 -14.26 22.22
CA ARG A 160 5.11 -14.42 22.87
C ARG A 160 4.95 -14.33 24.39
#